data_AF-A0A9P7I439-F1
#
_entry.id   AF-A0A9P7I439-F1
#
_cell.length_a   1.000
_cell.length_b   1.000
_cell.length_c   1.000
_cell.angle_alpha   90.00
_cell.angle_beta   90.00
_cell.angle_gamma   90.00
#
_symmetry.space_group_name_H-M   'P 1'
#
loop_
_entity.id
_entity.type
_entity.pdbx_description
1 polymer ?
#
loop_
_entity_poly.entity_id
_entity_poly.type
_entity_poly.pdbx_seq_one_letter_code
_entity_poly.pdbx_strand_id
1 'polypeptide(L)'
;MSINEILFGAQRGLPLPASFGQVLTIRLKSHDEETKKAILDICGLVAAFCPKLWGSWSGRDIPIHTEILDRKIKFRNTGGDVVLYIKATSKDLAAKIVSKVEKRLEAISMTIDKVVAGKRKDIRVGGGRYVDGITNPNDPVSLAEDVLISSPEEYRGASFAFTQKFTFDWPRIATQSGDTEDEMVGRNPDGASLPQHATHSHIHRAHIRDKNQDQRKILRQALSFGNSGGHAGREKGLMFVAFCNEQPRFEQILKHLLGHEPENPLDRLMDVVKAHSGGYWYVPAAKELGVPAVTSLDDVMEDSHWDVRSPNGYLFYNSQDYLHQMSQGRYIGGDPPNDRLLSLLGRTFSHWRDGWMDCSKVRV
;
A
#
# COMPACT_ATOMS: atom_id res chain seq x y z
N MET A 1 -19.44 15.26 -0.07
CA MET A 1 -19.58 13.84 0.32
C MET A 1 -18.74 13.64 1.54
N SER A 2 -19.20 12.89 2.54
CA SER A 2 -18.46 12.86 3.79
C SER A 2 -17.26 11.91 3.71
N ILE A 3 -16.11 12.36 4.23
CA ILE A 3 -14.89 11.54 4.37
C ILE A 3 -15.19 10.29 5.21
N ASN A 4 -16.00 10.46 6.26
CA ASN A 4 -16.42 9.38 7.14
C ASN A 4 -17.31 8.35 6.44
N GLU A 5 -18.21 8.78 5.54
CA GLU A 5 -19.06 7.87 4.77
C GLU A 5 -18.24 6.93 3.89
N ILE A 6 -17.16 7.42 3.29
CA ILE A 6 -16.26 6.63 2.44
C ILE A 6 -15.44 5.67 3.31
N LEU A 7 -14.84 6.20 4.39
CA LEU A 7 -13.99 5.43 5.28
C LEU A 7 -14.75 4.29 5.98
N PHE A 8 -15.96 4.56 6.46
CA PHE A 8 -16.83 3.56 7.09
C PHE A 8 -17.40 2.54 6.10
N GLY A 9 -17.19 2.71 4.79
CA GLY A 9 -17.44 1.68 3.79
C GLY A 9 -16.32 0.65 3.68
N ALA A 10 -15.11 0.96 4.16
CA ALA A 10 -13.94 0.11 3.98
C ALA A 10 -13.94 -1.12 4.91
N GLN A 11 -13.32 -2.21 4.45
CA GLN A 11 -13.02 -3.37 5.30
C GLN A 11 -12.17 -2.91 6.49
N ARG A 12 -12.53 -3.28 7.72
CA ARG A 12 -11.86 -2.82 8.94
C ARG A 12 -10.35 -3.05 8.93
N GLY A 13 -9.90 -4.16 8.33
CA GLY A 13 -8.49 -4.51 8.27
C GLY A 13 -7.65 -3.62 7.34
N LEU A 14 -8.25 -2.91 6.38
CA LEU A 14 -7.54 -2.18 5.33
C LEU A 14 -6.67 -1.03 5.89
N PRO A 15 -7.23 -0.06 6.65
CA PRO A 15 -6.45 1.06 7.17
C PRO A 15 -5.47 0.64 8.29
N LEU A 16 -5.71 -0.50 8.95
CA LEU A 16 -4.87 -0.96 10.06
C LEU A 16 -3.42 -1.24 9.59
N PRO A 17 -2.41 -0.83 10.37
CA PRO A 17 -1.02 -1.08 10.04
C PRO A 17 -0.72 -2.57 10.05
N ALA A 18 0.22 -2.97 9.21
CA ALA A 18 0.75 -4.32 9.22
C ALA A 18 2.12 -4.31 9.91
N SER A 19 2.17 -4.84 11.14
CA SER A 19 3.44 -5.14 11.83
C SER A 19 3.88 -6.56 11.53
N PHE A 20 2.95 -7.51 11.64
CA PHE A 20 3.12 -8.88 11.16
C PHE A 20 1.95 -9.23 10.27
N GLY A 21 2.18 -10.08 9.28
CA GLY A 21 1.11 -10.53 8.42
C GLY A 21 1.39 -11.81 7.67
N GLN A 22 0.31 -12.40 7.17
CA GLN A 22 0.36 -13.48 6.22
C GLN A 22 -0.44 -13.08 4.99
N VAL A 23 0.20 -13.13 3.83
CA VAL A 23 -0.47 -12.94 2.54
C VAL A 23 -0.68 -14.32 1.93
N LEU A 24 -1.94 -14.68 1.74
CA LEU A 24 -2.35 -15.94 1.14
C LEU A 24 -2.89 -15.63 -0.26
N THR A 25 -2.17 -16.01 -1.31
CA THR A 25 -2.67 -15.95 -2.70
C THR A 25 -3.24 -17.32 -3.06
N ILE A 26 -4.54 -17.35 -3.34
CA ILE A 26 -5.34 -18.57 -3.42
C ILE A 26 -5.84 -18.75 -4.86
N ARG A 27 -5.76 -19.97 -5.38
CA ARG A 27 -6.52 -20.42 -6.55
C ARG A 27 -7.58 -21.41 -6.08
N LEU A 28 -8.83 -21.16 -6.41
CA LEU A 28 -9.98 -21.97 -6.01
C LEU A 28 -10.09 -23.21 -6.91
N LYS A 29 -10.76 -24.26 -6.43
CA LYS A 29 -11.04 -25.48 -7.21
C LYS A 29 -12.14 -25.26 -8.25
N SER A 30 -13.14 -24.46 -7.90
CA SER A 30 -14.24 -24.05 -8.78
C SER A 30 -14.67 -22.63 -8.41
N HIS A 31 -15.50 -22.01 -9.27
CA HIS A 31 -16.02 -20.65 -9.08
C HIS A 31 -17.55 -20.64 -8.91
N ASP A 32 -18.11 -21.77 -8.46
CA ASP A 32 -19.55 -21.94 -8.20
C ASP A 32 -20.01 -21.19 -6.93
N GLU A 33 -21.33 -21.11 -6.73
CA GLU A 33 -21.93 -20.41 -5.59
C GLU A 33 -21.58 -21.08 -4.24
N GLU A 34 -21.31 -22.39 -4.22
CA GLU A 34 -20.89 -23.09 -3.00
C GLU A 34 -19.48 -22.64 -2.57
N THR A 35 -18.54 -22.60 -3.52
CA THR A 35 -17.17 -22.14 -3.27
C THR A 35 -17.14 -20.65 -2.92
N LYS A 36 -17.94 -19.84 -3.61
CA LYS A 36 -18.16 -18.43 -3.28
C LYS A 36 -18.63 -18.26 -1.84
N LYS A 37 -19.67 -18.97 -1.42
CA LYS A 37 -20.16 -18.91 -0.04
C LYS A 37 -19.08 -19.35 0.95
N ALA A 38 -18.38 -20.44 0.65
CA ALA A 38 -17.34 -20.97 1.51
C ALA A 38 -16.16 -19.99 1.72
N ILE A 39 -15.72 -19.30 0.67
CA ILE A 39 -14.64 -18.31 0.80
C ILE A 39 -15.10 -17.04 1.52
N LEU A 40 -16.33 -16.58 1.26
CA LEU A 40 -16.91 -15.41 1.94
C LEU A 40 -17.04 -15.64 3.46
N ASP A 41 -17.43 -16.85 3.88
CA ASP A 41 -17.51 -17.25 5.29
C ASP A 41 -16.12 -17.35 6.00
N ILE A 42 -15.02 -17.14 5.27
CA ILE A 42 -13.65 -17.12 5.80
C ILE A 42 -13.10 -15.69 5.89
N CYS A 43 -13.62 -14.77 5.08
CA CYS A 43 -13.17 -13.39 5.01
C CYS A 43 -13.46 -12.64 6.32
N GLY A 44 -12.44 -12.03 6.92
CA GLY A 44 -12.61 -11.26 8.18
C GLY A 44 -11.59 -10.16 8.46
N LEU A 45 -10.61 -9.93 7.59
CA LEU A 45 -9.61 -8.86 7.75
C LEU A 45 -9.53 -8.01 6.49
N VAL A 46 -8.67 -8.39 5.54
CA VAL A 46 -8.60 -7.80 4.21
C VAL A 46 -8.67 -8.93 3.21
N ALA A 47 -9.73 -8.95 2.42
CA ALA A 47 -9.92 -9.87 1.31
C ALA A 47 -9.99 -9.10 0.00
N ALA A 48 -9.20 -9.53 -0.97
CA ALA A 48 -9.19 -9.01 -2.32
C ALA A 48 -9.40 -10.15 -3.30
N PHE A 49 -10.01 -9.86 -4.44
CA PHE A 49 -10.42 -10.85 -5.44
C PHE A 49 -9.89 -10.46 -6.80
N CYS A 50 -9.65 -11.45 -7.66
CA CYS A 50 -9.43 -11.21 -9.08
C CYS A 50 -10.63 -10.40 -9.62
N PRO A 51 -10.41 -9.24 -10.29
CA PRO A 51 -11.51 -8.39 -10.74
C PRO A 51 -12.52 -9.12 -11.64
N LYS A 52 -12.05 -10.03 -12.50
CA LYS A 52 -12.92 -10.85 -13.36
C LYS A 52 -13.78 -11.84 -12.56
N LEU A 53 -13.21 -12.48 -11.53
CA LEU A 53 -13.94 -13.41 -10.68
C LEU A 53 -15.01 -12.70 -9.85
N TRP A 54 -14.63 -11.58 -9.23
CA TRP A 54 -15.61 -10.81 -8.47
C TRP A 54 -16.70 -10.22 -9.36
N GLY A 55 -16.33 -9.79 -10.56
CA GLY A 55 -17.25 -9.33 -11.59
C GLY A 55 -18.28 -10.38 -11.98
N SER A 56 -17.85 -11.64 -12.21
CA SER A 56 -18.78 -12.73 -12.54
C SER A 56 -19.74 -13.06 -11.38
N TRP A 57 -19.27 -13.01 -10.14
CA TRP A 57 -20.09 -13.25 -8.95
C TRP A 57 -21.06 -12.12 -8.61
N SER A 58 -20.74 -10.87 -9.00
CA SER A 58 -21.55 -9.68 -8.70
C SER A 58 -22.30 -9.12 -9.89
N GLY A 59 -22.15 -9.71 -11.08
CA GLY A 59 -22.79 -9.24 -12.32
C GLY A 59 -22.29 -7.87 -12.79
N ARG A 60 -21.01 -7.54 -12.52
CA ARG A 60 -20.42 -6.24 -12.84
C ARG A 60 -19.11 -6.38 -13.59
N ASP A 61 -18.81 -5.40 -14.42
CA ASP A 61 -17.48 -5.26 -15.00
C ASP A 61 -16.59 -4.41 -14.08
N ILE A 62 -15.35 -4.86 -13.87
CA ILE A 62 -14.36 -4.20 -13.02
C ILE A 62 -13.09 -4.05 -13.87
N PRO A 63 -13.02 -2.99 -14.69
CA PRO A 63 -11.93 -2.82 -15.64
C PRO A 63 -10.62 -2.56 -14.91
N ILE A 64 -9.56 -3.22 -15.38
CA ILE A 64 -8.19 -2.99 -14.93
C ILE A 64 -7.25 -2.95 -16.14
N HIS A 65 -6.12 -2.26 -15.99
CA HIS A 65 -5.04 -2.21 -16.97
C HIS A 65 -3.89 -3.11 -16.49
N THR A 66 -3.41 -3.99 -17.37
CA THR A 66 -2.36 -4.99 -17.05
C THR A 66 -1.11 -4.89 -17.91
N GLU A 67 -0.98 -3.80 -18.68
CA GLU A 67 0.05 -3.65 -19.71
C GLU A 67 1.47 -3.95 -19.20
N ILE A 68 1.88 -3.41 -18.06
CA ILE A 68 3.23 -3.65 -17.54
C ILE A 68 3.39 -5.07 -16.97
N LEU A 69 2.39 -5.59 -16.27
CA LEU A 69 2.50 -6.93 -15.70
C LEU A 69 2.48 -8.03 -16.78
N ASP A 70 1.78 -7.79 -17.89
CA ASP A 70 1.69 -8.73 -19.01
C ASP A 70 3.00 -8.85 -19.79
N ARG A 71 3.87 -7.82 -19.75
CA ARG A 71 5.23 -7.87 -20.31
C ARG A 71 6.14 -8.87 -19.57
N LYS A 72 5.91 -9.10 -18.27
CA LYS A 72 6.65 -10.07 -17.43
C LYS A 72 8.18 -9.87 -17.38
N ILE A 73 8.66 -8.63 -17.54
CA ILE A 73 10.08 -8.31 -17.56
C ILE A 73 10.63 -8.18 -16.13
N LYS A 74 10.26 -7.10 -15.41
CA LYS A 74 10.67 -6.87 -14.00
C LYS A 74 9.59 -7.19 -12.95
N PHE A 75 8.33 -7.31 -13.37
CA PHE A 75 7.19 -7.62 -12.50
C PHE A 75 6.52 -8.93 -12.93
N ARG A 76 5.74 -9.54 -12.02
CA ARG A 76 5.04 -10.80 -12.30
C ARG A 76 3.53 -10.66 -12.16
N ASN A 77 2.81 -11.21 -13.13
CA ASN A 77 1.40 -11.58 -12.99
C ASN A 77 1.32 -13.10 -12.89
N THR A 78 1.21 -13.62 -11.66
CA THR A 78 1.08 -15.06 -11.42
C THR A 78 -0.37 -15.52 -11.34
N GLY A 79 -1.33 -14.59 -11.48
CA GLY A 79 -2.74 -14.86 -11.28
C GLY A 79 -3.08 -15.31 -9.85
N GLY A 80 -4.26 -15.89 -9.72
CA GLY A 80 -4.90 -16.20 -8.44
C GLY A 80 -6.32 -15.64 -8.43
N ASP A 81 -7.15 -16.20 -7.57
CA ASP A 81 -8.56 -15.89 -7.45
C ASP A 81 -8.83 -14.96 -6.27
N VAL A 82 -8.15 -15.22 -5.15
CA VAL A 82 -8.37 -14.50 -3.89
C VAL A 82 -7.03 -14.22 -3.21
N VAL A 83 -6.90 -13.03 -2.64
CA VAL A 83 -5.82 -12.67 -1.70
C VAL A 83 -6.44 -12.39 -0.34
N LEU A 84 -6.00 -13.13 0.67
CA LEU A 84 -6.27 -12.80 2.06
C LEU A 84 -5.02 -12.17 2.66
N TYR A 85 -5.15 -10.94 3.15
CA TYR A 85 -4.10 -10.26 3.87
C TYR A 85 -4.43 -10.21 5.37
N ILE A 86 -3.84 -11.14 6.11
CA ILE A 86 -3.96 -11.25 7.55
C ILE A 86 -2.92 -10.34 8.18
N LYS A 87 -3.36 -9.47 9.10
CA LYS A 87 -2.49 -8.57 9.87
C LYS A 87 -2.64 -8.86 11.37
N ALA A 88 -1.54 -8.77 12.10
CA ALA A 88 -1.52 -8.94 13.54
C ALA A 88 -0.37 -8.16 14.18
N THR A 89 -0.44 -8.00 15.50
CA THR A 89 0.61 -7.38 16.32
C THR A 89 1.80 -8.32 16.58
N SER A 90 1.64 -9.63 16.37
CA SER A 90 2.72 -10.62 16.50
C SER A 90 2.60 -11.74 15.47
N LYS A 91 3.73 -12.40 15.20
CA LYS A 91 3.80 -13.58 14.31
C LYS A 91 2.89 -14.71 14.79
N ASP A 92 2.87 -14.97 16.09
CA ASP A 92 2.09 -16.08 16.67
C ASP A 92 0.59 -15.82 16.58
N LEU A 93 0.16 -14.56 16.76
CA LEU A 93 -1.24 -14.18 16.57
C LEU A 93 -1.67 -14.33 15.11
N ALA A 94 -0.84 -13.89 14.16
CA ALA A 94 -1.12 -14.08 12.74
C ALA A 94 -1.25 -15.58 12.39
N ALA A 95 -0.33 -16.42 12.90
CA ALA A 95 -0.38 -17.86 12.70
C ALA A 95 -1.64 -18.50 13.31
N LYS A 96 -2.04 -18.07 14.51
CA LYS A 96 -3.25 -18.54 15.18
C LYS A 96 -4.54 -18.14 14.45
N ILE A 97 -4.56 -16.97 13.79
CA ILE A 97 -5.70 -16.56 12.96
C ILE A 97 -5.79 -17.46 11.74
N VAL A 98 -4.69 -17.66 11.02
CA VAL A 98 -4.66 -18.50 9.82
C VAL A 98 -5.00 -19.96 10.13
N SER A 99 -4.48 -20.52 11.22
CA SER A 99 -4.72 -21.92 11.58
C SER A 99 -6.20 -22.24 11.84
N LYS A 100 -7.02 -21.25 12.21
CA LYS A 100 -8.48 -21.44 12.40
C LYS A 100 -9.22 -21.68 11.10
N VAL A 101 -8.70 -21.21 9.97
CA VAL A 101 -9.36 -21.25 8.67
C VAL A 101 -8.61 -22.11 7.64
N GLU A 102 -7.37 -22.50 7.94
CA GLU A 102 -6.47 -23.22 7.02
C GLU A 102 -7.11 -24.47 6.42
N LYS A 103 -7.68 -25.37 7.23
CA LYS A 103 -8.36 -26.58 6.71
C LYS A 103 -9.53 -26.28 5.79
N ARG A 104 -10.32 -25.24 6.09
CA ARG A 104 -11.46 -24.82 5.26
C ARG A 104 -10.97 -24.22 3.95
N LEU A 105 -9.89 -23.45 3.97
CA LEU A 105 -9.24 -22.90 2.78
C LEU A 105 -8.68 -24.03 1.90
N GLU A 106 -7.95 -24.99 2.46
CA GLU A 106 -7.40 -26.14 1.73
C GLU A 106 -8.50 -26.98 1.05
N ALA A 107 -9.67 -27.11 1.68
CA ALA A 107 -10.79 -27.86 1.12
C ALA A 107 -11.30 -27.24 -0.19
N ILE A 108 -11.29 -25.92 -0.33
CA ILE A 108 -11.81 -25.19 -1.51
C ILE A 108 -10.72 -24.71 -2.47
N SER A 109 -9.45 -24.83 -2.09
CA SER A 109 -8.32 -24.29 -2.87
C SER A 109 -7.61 -25.38 -3.67
N MET A 110 -7.27 -25.07 -4.92
CA MET A 110 -6.32 -25.85 -5.72
C MET A 110 -4.89 -25.57 -5.27
N THR A 111 -4.55 -24.30 -5.00
CA THR A 111 -3.23 -23.91 -4.51
C THR A 111 -3.33 -22.71 -3.56
N ILE A 112 -2.45 -22.65 -2.57
CA ILE A 112 -2.29 -21.51 -1.66
C ILE A 112 -0.80 -21.14 -1.60
N ASP A 113 -0.40 -19.98 -2.15
CA ASP A 113 0.93 -19.40 -1.92
C ASP A 113 0.87 -18.57 -0.63
N LYS A 114 1.47 -19.10 0.44
CA LYS A 114 1.48 -18.49 1.77
C LYS A 114 2.81 -17.78 2.01
N VAL A 115 2.76 -16.46 2.17
CA VAL A 115 3.92 -15.63 2.54
C VAL A 115 3.75 -15.16 3.98
N VAL A 116 4.60 -15.66 4.88
CA VAL A 116 4.69 -15.19 6.27
C VAL A 116 5.71 -14.07 6.34
N ALA A 117 5.26 -12.88 6.73
CA ALA A 117 6.06 -11.67 6.68
C ALA A 117 5.88 -10.82 7.94
N GLY A 118 6.84 -9.95 8.23
CA GLY A 118 6.79 -9.05 9.37
C GLY A 118 7.79 -7.92 9.26
N LYS A 119 7.46 -6.80 9.90
CA LYS A 119 8.35 -5.68 10.10
C LYS A 119 9.32 -6.00 11.22
N ARG A 120 10.50 -5.43 11.10
CA ARG A 120 11.41 -5.27 12.23
C ARG A 120 10.78 -4.32 13.26
N LYS A 121 11.22 -4.43 14.51
CA LYS A 121 10.75 -3.53 15.60
C LYS A 121 11.04 -2.06 15.28
N ASP A 122 12.15 -1.80 14.59
CA ASP A 122 12.60 -0.48 14.13
C ASP A 122 11.93 -0.03 12.82
N ILE A 123 10.91 -0.76 12.33
CA ILE A 123 10.16 -0.53 11.08
C ILE A 123 11.01 -0.46 9.80
N ARG A 124 12.29 -0.83 9.87
CA ARG A 124 13.22 -0.74 8.76
C ARG A 124 13.18 -1.98 7.85
N VAL A 125 13.56 -1.77 6.60
CA VAL A 125 13.74 -2.77 5.53
C VAL A 125 15.11 -2.57 4.87
N GLY A 126 15.46 -3.43 3.92
CA GLY A 126 16.78 -3.41 3.27
C GLY A 126 17.87 -3.73 4.28
N GLY A 127 17.69 -4.79 5.08
CA GLY A 127 18.69 -5.20 6.07
C GLY A 127 18.69 -4.34 7.33
N GLY A 128 17.57 -3.65 7.59
CA GLY A 128 17.43 -2.71 8.68
C GLY A 128 18.02 -1.33 8.39
N ARG A 129 18.28 -0.98 7.12
CA ARG A 129 18.85 0.32 6.75
C ARG A 129 17.79 1.40 6.57
N TYR A 130 16.70 1.15 5.85
CA TYR A 130 15.75 2.19 5.44
C TYR A 130 14.40 2.07 6.14
N VAL A 131 13.83 3.19 6.56
CA VAL A 131 12.46 3.24 7.09
C VAL A 131 11.47 3.15 5.92
N ASP A 132 10.59 2.15 5.94
CA ASP A 132 9.53 2.01 4.94
C ASP A 132 8.20 2.63 5.38
N GLY A 133 7.47 3.19 4.43
CA GLY A 133 6.12 3.72 4.64
C GLY A 133 6.03 5.21 4.99
N ILE A 134 7.15 5.95 5.01
CA ILE A 134 7.20 7.38 5.45
C ILE A 134 6.16 8.27 4.71
N THR A 135 5.92 8.00 3.43
CA THR A 135 5.02 8.80 2.58
C THR A 135 3.60 8.26 2.47
N ASN A 136 3.25 7.22 3.23
CA ASN A 136 1.91 6.66 3.19
C ASN A 136 0.83 7.69 3.57
N PRO A 137 -0.42 7.51 3.08
CA PRO A 137 -1.57 8.16 3.69
C PRO A 137 -1.73 7.65 5.12
N ASN A 138 -1.88 8.57 6.07
CA ASN A 138 -1.94 8.32 7.52
C ASN A 138 -3.02 9.17 8.21
N ASP A 139 -3.87 9.81 7.43
CA ASP A 139 -4.98 10.64 7.90
C ASP A 139 -6.28 10.21 7.19
N PRO A 140 -7.46 10.38 7.83
CA PRO A 140 -8.74 10.00 7.24
C PRO A 140 -9.01 10.62 5.87
N VAL A 141 -8.53 11.86 5.63
CA VAL A 141 -8.74 12.58 4.38
C VAL A 141 -8.00 11.87 3.25
N SER A 142 -6.68 11.67 3.39
CA SER A 142 -5.88 11.02 2.35
C SER A 142 -6.24 9.55 2.15
N LEU A 143 -6.66 8.84 3.20
CA LEU A 143 -7.21 7.49 3.05
C LEU A 143 -8.49 7.47 2.21
N ALA A 144 -9.45 8.35 2.53
CA ALA A 144 -10.70 8.43 1.79
C ALA A 144 -10.48 8.90 0.34
N GLU A 145 -9.58 9.87 0.12
CA GLU A 145 -9.37 10.46 -1.20
C GLU A 145 -8.45 9.66 -2.12
N ASP A 146 -7.44 8.97 -1.61
CA ASP A 146 -6.44 8.28 -2.45
C ASP A 146 -6.57 6.76 -2.44
N VAL A 147 -7.15 6.19 -1.38
CA VAL A 147 -7.16 4.74 -1.16
C VAL A 147 -8.52 4.12 -1.42
N LEU A 148 -9.59 4.86 -1.09
CA LEU A 148 -10.95 4.34 -1.15
C LEU A 148 -11.76 4.96 -2.31
N ILE A 149 -12.59 4.11 -2.91
CA ILE A 149 -13.53 4.51 -3.95
C ILE A 149 -14.67 5.31 -3.31
N SER A 150 -14.94 6.49 -3.86
CA SER A 150 -15.96 7.42 -3.36
C SER A 150 -17.22 7.49 -4.24
N SER A 151 -17.22 6.92 -5.44
CA SER A 151 -18.37 6.98 -6.34
C SER A 151 -19.59 6.31 -5.72
N PRO A 152 -20.82 6.87 -5.81
CA PRO A 152 -22.05 6.20 -5.38
C PRO A 152 -22.42 4.99 -6.24
N GLU A 153 -22.04 5.02 -7.52
CA GLU A 153 -22.31 3.93 -8.49
C GLU A 153 -21.38 2.74 -8.25
N GLU A 154 -20.22 3.01 -7.66
CA GLU A 154 -19.29 2.00 -7.19
C GLU A 154 -19.53 1.77 -5.68
N TYR A 155 -19.18 0.61 -5.13
CA TYR A 155 -19.35 0.39 -3.70
C TYR A 155 -18.38 1.28 -2.92
N ARG A 156 -18.91 2.32 -2.27
CA ARG A 156 -18.12 3.24 -1.43
C ARG A 156 -17.31 2.49 -0.39
N GLY A 157 -16.01 2.82 -0.30
CA GLY A 157 -15.06 2.12 0.58
C GLY A 157 -14.42 0.88 -0.02
N ALA A 158 -14.76 0.50 -1.26
CA ALA A 158 -13.96 -0.44 -2.04
C ALA A 158 -12.59 0.17 -2.42
N SER A 159 -11.66 -0.66 -2.86
CA SER A 159 -10.30 -0.26 -3.25
C SER A 159 -9.74 -1.22 -4.30
N PHE A 160 -8.57 -0.90 -4.85
CA PHE A 160 -7.76 -1.82 -5.65
C PHE A 160 -6.47 -2.13 -4.92
N ALA A 161 -6.03 -3.38 -4.97
CA ALA A 161 -4.76 -3.81 -4.42
C ALA A 161 -3.78 -4.24 -5.51
N PHE A 162 -2.49 -3.99 -5.24
CA PHE A 162 -1.38 -4.50 -6.04
C PHE A 162 -0.45 -5.28 -5.12
N THR A 163 -0.08 -6.49 -5.54
CA THR A 163 0.84 -7.35 -4.80
C THR A 163 2.04 -7.74 -5.63
N GLN A 164 3.23 -7.75 -5.04
CA GLN A 164 4.44 -8.33 -5.62
C GLN A 164 5.33 -8.95 -4.54
N LYS A 165 5.77 -10.19 -4.73
CA LYS A 165 6.77 -10.87 -3.91
C LYS A 165 8.14 -10.64 -4.53
N PHE A 166 8.96 -9.80 -3.91
CA PHE A 166 10.33 -9.52 -4.33
C PHE A 166 11.35 -10.26 -3.47
N THR A 167 12.46 -10.70 -4.06
CA THR A 167 13.68 -11.08 -3.33
C THR A 167 14.78 -10.07 -3.57
N PHE A 168 15.63 -9.84 -2.57
CA PHE A 168 16.81 -8.97 -2.69
C PHE A 168 18.01 -9.73 -3.26
N ASP A 169 18.76 -9.08 -4.15
CA ASP A 169 20.08 -9.51 -4.60
C ASP A 169 21.15 -9.01 -3.63
N TRP A 170 21.26 -9.69 -2.49
CA TRP A 170 22.24 -9.35 -1.45
C TRP A 170 23.69 -9.34 -1.92
N PRO A 171 24.15 -10.28 -2.78
CA PRO A 171 25.47 -10.20 -3.37
C PRO A 171 25.71 -8.88 -4.10
N ARG A 172 24.77 -8.44 -4.96
CA ARG A 172 24.90 -7.17 -5.68
C ARG A 172 24.82 -5.96 -4.75
N ILE A 173 23.90 -5.95 -3.79
CA ILE A 173 23.75 -4.86 -2.81
C ILE A 173 25.05 -4.71 -2.00
N ALA A 174 25.65 -5.83 -1.55
CA ALA A 174 26.87 -5.80 -0.73
C ALA A 174 28.12 -5.25 -1.45
N THR A 175 28.06 -5.04 -2.77
CA THR A 175 29.14 -4.38 -3.54
C THR A 175 28.98 -2.86 -3.65
N GLN A 176 27.83 -2.33 -3.23
CA GLN A 176 27.53 -0.90 -3.30
C GLN A 176 28.08 -0.16 -2.07
N SER A 177 28.45 1.12 -2.23
CA SER A 177 28.72 1.99 -1.10
C SER A 177 27.41 2.44 -0.44
N GLY A 178 27.46 2.89 0.82
CA GLY A 178 26.30 3.46 1.50
C GLY A 178 25.66 4.61 0.72
N ASP A 179 26.47 5.50 0.15
CA ASP A 179 25.99 6.60 -0.70
C ASP A 179 25.28 6.10 -1.96
N THR A 180 25.78 5.02 -2.58
CA THR A 180 25.14 4.40 -3.74
C THR A 180 23.79 3.80 -3.40
N GLU A 181 23.67 3.12 -2.24
CA GLU A 181 22.40 2.60 -1.76
C GLU A 181 21.42 3.75 -1.45
N ASP A 182 21.89 4.81 -0.81
CA ASP A 182 21.07 5.97 -0.45
C ASP A 182 20.59 6.71 -1.70
N GLU A 183 21.43 6.88 -2.72
CA GLU A 183 21.04 7.41 -4.05
C GLU A 183 20.04 6.49 -4.77
N MET A 184 20.23 5.17 -4.72
CA MET A 184 19.33 4.21 -5.33
C MET A 184 17.91 4.33 -4.73
N VAL A 185 17.80 4.50 -3.42
CA VAL A 185 16.51 4.69 -2.75
C VAL A 185 16.00 6.12 -2.94
N GLY A 186 16.88 7.12 -2.84
CA GLY A 186 16.57 8.55 -2.84
C GLY A 186 16.43 9.15 -1.43
N ARG A 187 16.83 8.42 -0.38
CA ARG A 187 16.79 8.83 1.02
C ARG A 187 18.00 8.31 1.77
N ASN A 188 18.42 9.05 2.79
CA ASN A 188 19.37 8.54 3.77
C ASN A 188 18.68 7.53 4.73
N PRO A 189 19.44 6.81 5.58
CA PRO A 189 18.88 5.87 6.54
C PRO A 189 17.90 6.51 7.54
N ASP A 190 18.05 7.79 7.87
CA ASP A 190 17.14 8.50 8.76
C ASP A 190 15.82 8.91 8.08
N GLY A 191 15.67 8.60 6.79
CA GLY A 191 14.48 8.89 6.01
C GLY A 191 14.44 10.31 5.44
N ALA A 192 15.51 11.11 5.59
CA ALA A 192 15.61 12.41 4.96
C ALA A 192 15.81 12.23 3.44
N SER A 193 15.04 12.98 2.65
CA SER A 193 15.19 13.03 1.20
C SER A 193 16.58 13.55 0.82
N LEU A 194 17.20 12.93 -0.17
CA LEU A 194 18.48 13.42 -0.69
C LEU A 194 18.23 14.59 -1.65
N PRO A 195 18.83 15.78 -1.42
CA PRO A 195 18.67 16.93 -2.32
C PRO A 195 19.33 16.71 -3.68
N GLN A 196 20.38 15.88 -3.74
CA GLN A 196 21.08 15.57 -4.98
C GLN A 196 20.25 14.63 -5.85
N HIS A 197 19.81 15.19 -6.97
CA HIS A 197 18.78 14.67 -7.87
C HIS A 197 19.21 13.41 -8.64
N ALA A 198 19.18 12.25 -7.98
CA ALA A 198 19.15 10.99 -8.72
C ALA A 198 17.75 10.83 -9.34
N THR A 199 17.59 11.31 -10.58
CA THR A 199 16.39 11.08 -11.41
C THR A 199 16.07 9.59 -11.56
N HIS A 200 17.04 8.72 -11.27
CA HIS A 200 16.96 7.27 -11.27
C HIS A 200 16.67 6.64 -9.89
N SER A 201 16.51 7.44 -8.84
CA SER A 201 16.18 6.94 -7.49
C SER A 201 14.75 6.42 -7.42
N HIS A 202 14.53 5.39 -6.60
CA HIS A 202 13.22 4.76 -6.45
C HIS A 202 12.14 5.77 -6.04
N ILE A 203 12.43 6.63 -5.06
CA ILE A 203 11.46 7.61 -4.56
C ILE A 203 11.10 8.64 -5.64
N HIS A 204 12.08 9.09 -6.43
CA HIS A 204 11.80 10.00 -7.54
C HIS A 204 10.95 9.34 -8.60
N ARG A 205 11.31 8.11 -9.03
CA ARG A 205 10.56 7.39 -10.07
C ARG A 205 9.16 6.95 -9.62
N ALA A 206 8.99 6.63 -8.34
CA ALA A 206 7.68 6.24 -7.78
C ALA A 206 6.76 7.45 -7.53
N HIS A 207 7.31 8.67 -7.59
CA HIS A 207 6.58 9.90 -7.43
C HIS A 207 5.88 10.29 -8.73
N ILE A 208 4.58 10.07 -8.81
CA ILE A 208 3.75 10.47 -9.95
C ILE A 208 2.72 11.52 -9.53
N ARG A 209 2.40 12.41 -10.47
CA ARG A 209 1.33 13.41 -10.35
C ARG A 209 0.22 13.10 -11.32
N ASP A 210 -1.01 13.40 -10.92
CA ASP A 210 -2.15 13.27 -11.82
C ASP A 210 -2.28 14.49 -12.77
N LYS A 211 -3.35 14.51 -13.57
CA LYS A 211 -3.63 15.59 -14.53
C LYS A 211 -3.79 16.98 -13.89
N ASN A 212 -4.14 17.05 -12.61
CA ASN A 212 -4.27 18.29 -11.84
C ASN A 212 -2.96 18.67 -11.13
N GLN A 213 -1.88 17.94 -11.39
CA GLN A 213 -0.61 18.00 -10.67
C GLN A 213 -0.71 17.56 -9.21
N ASP A 214 -1.81 16.94 -8.78
CA ASP A 214 -1.96 16.45 -7.42
C ASP A 214 -1.12 15.17 -7.23
N GLN A 215 -0.39 15.08 -6.12
CA GLN A 215 0.36 13.89 -5.75
C GLN A 215 -0.57 12.86 -5.08
N ARG A 216 -1.30 12.10 -5.89
CA ARG A 216 -2.21 11.04 -5.41
C ARG A 216 -1.41 9.88 -4.82
N LYS A 217 -1.68 9.53 -3.57
CA LYS A 217 -0.92 8.50 -2.85
C LYS A 217 -1.40 7.07 -3.17
N ILE A 218 -0.59 6.12 -2.72
CA ILE A 218 -0.97 4.72 -2.51
C ILE A 218 -0.67 4.35 -1.07
N LEU A 219 -1.51 3.52 -0.45
CA LEU A 219 -1.24 2.98 0.88
C LEU A 219 -0.38 1.72 0.76
N ARG A 220 0.91 1.80 1.11
CA ARG A 220 1.85 0.68 1.06
C ARG A 220 1.91 0.00 2.41
N GLN A 221 1.66 -1.30 2.42
CA GLN A 221 1.74 -2.14 3.62
C GLN A 221 2.66 -3.33 3.33
N ALA A 222 3.85 -3.02 2.84
CA ALA A 222 4.85 -4.01 2.54
C ALA A 222 5.45 -4.61 3.82
N LEU A 223 5.78 -5.90 3.76
CA LEU A 223 6.36 -6.64 4.89
C LEU A 223 7.55 -7.48 4.42
N SER A 224 8.65 -7.45 5.17
CA SER A 224 9.82 -8.28 4.90
C SER A 224 9.53 -9.76 5.23
N PHE A 225 10.07 -10.69 4.45
CA PHE A 225 9.91 -12.12 4.67
C PHE A 225 11.23 -12.89 4.58
N GLY A 226 11.30 -14.00 5.30
CA GLY A 226 12.43 -14.92 5.32
C GLY A 226 13.75 -14.30 5.79
N ASN A 227 14.79 -15.11 5.86
CA ASN A 227 16.16 -14.67 6.14
C ASN A 227 17.08 -15.12 4.99
N SER A 228 18.09 -14.33 4.68
CA SER A 228 19.09 -14.64 3.64
C SER A 228 20.42 -15.06 4.27
N GLY A 229 21.02 -16.15 3.77
CA GLY A 229 22.37 -16.60 4.16
C GLY A 229 22.57 -16.91 5.64
N GLY A 230 21.49 -17.18 6.41
CA GLY A 230 21.57 -17.41 7.85
C GLY A 230 21.79 -16.15 8.70
N HIS A 231 21.87 -14.97 8.10
CA HIS A 231 22.02 -13.71 8.83
C HIS A 231 20.64 -13.17 9.24
N ALA A 232 20.35 -13.15 10.55
CA ALA A 232 19.10 -12.62 11.09
C ALA A 232 18.86 -11.11 10.78
N GLY A 233 19.91 -10.39 10.34
CA GLY A 233 19.81 -9.00 9.91
C GLY A 233 19.37 -8.81 8.46
N ARG A 234 19.44 -9.83 7.60
CA ARG A 234 19.11 -9.75 6.16
C ARG A 234 17.85 -10.54 5.86
N GLU A 235 16.76 -9.85 5.54
CA GLU A 235 15.54 -10.51 5.04
C GLU A 235 15.78 -11.17 3.66
N LYS A 236 15.03 -12.22 3.34
CA LYS A 236 15.10 -12.83 2.00
C LYS A 236 14.49 -11.90 0.94
N GLY A 237 13.50 -11.11 1.32
CA GLY A 237 12.80 -10.24 0.40
C GLY A 237 11.66 -9.46 1.05
N LEU A 238 10.85 -8.83 0.19
CA LEU A 238 9.73 -7.97 0.57
C LEU A 238 8.45 -8.46 -0.12
N MET A 239 7.40 -8.67 0.66
CA MET A 239 6.04 -8.85 0.15
C MET A 239 5.40 -7.47 0.05
N PHE A 240 5.42 -6.90 -1.16
CA PHE A 240 4.78 -5.63 -1.45
C PHE A 240 3.27 -5.82 -1.56
N VAL A 241 2.51 -5.08 -0.76
CA VAL A 241 1.06 -4.97 -0.83
C VAL A 241 0.72 -3.48 -0.79
N ALA A 242 -0.01 -2.99 -1.78
CA ALA A 242 -0.43 -1.60 -1.82
C ALA A 242 -1.88 -1.45 -2.21
N PHE A 243 -2.53 -0.37 -1.76
CA PHE A 243 -3.93 -0.05 -2.02
C PHE A 243 -4.08 1.34 -2.62
N CYS A 244 -5.02 1.50 -3.55
CA CYS A 244 -5.42 2.79 -4.10
C CYS A 244 -6.84 2.73 -4.66
N ASN A 245 -7.48 3.89 -4.83
CA ASN A 245 -8.84 3.95 -5.39
C ASN A 245 -8.91 3.91 -6.93
N GLU A 246 -7.79 4.02 -7.61
CA GLU A 246 -7.71 4.00 -9.08
C GLU A 246 -6.60 3.04 -9.53
N GLN A 247 -6.96 1.83 -9.95
CA GLN A 247 -6.00 0.83 -10.40
C GLN A 247 -4.96 1.32 -11.43
N PRO A 248 -5.32 2.16 -12.44
CA PRO A 248 -4.34 2.69 -13.40
C PRO A 248 -3.15 3.42 -12.77
N ARG A 249 -3.28 3.92 -11.53
CA ARG A 249 -2.20 4.56 -10.79
C ARG A 249 -1.01 3.63 -10.57
N PHE A 250 -1.27 2.34 -10.32
CA PHE A 250 -0.19 1.36 -10.22
C PHE A 250 0.56 1.24 -11.56
N GLU A 251 -0.15 1.08 -12.68
CA GLU A 251 0.46 1.00 -14.01
C GLU A 251 1.29 2.25 -14.34
N GLN A 252 0.83 3.45 -13.98
CA GLN A 252 1.59 4.69 -14.15
C GLN A 252 2.89 4.69 -13.34
N ILE A 253 2.84 4.28 -12.07
CA ILE A 253 4.04 4.12 -11.24
C ILE A 253 4.99 3.13 -11.89
N LEU A 254 4.52 1.93 -12.25
CA LEU A 254 5.37 0.88 -12.83
C LEU A 254 5.99 1.32 -14.17
N LYS A 255 5.24 2.01 -15.04
CA LYS A 255 5.76 2.63 -16.28
C LYS A 255 6.88 3.62 -15.96
N HIS A 256 6.70 4.44 -14.93
CA HIS A 256 7.71 5.40 -14.51
C HIS A 256 8.96 4.69 -13.96
N LEU A 257 8.82 3.61 -13.17
CA LEU A 257 9.96 2.82 -12.68
C LEU A 257 10.79 2.22 -13.85
N LEU A 258 10.11 1.71 -14.87
CA LEU A 258 10.76 1.04 -16.00
C LEU A 258 11.33 2.01 -17.03
N GLY A 259 10.64 3.12 -17.33
CA GLY A 259 11.02 4.00 -18.42
C GLY A 259 10.68 3.44 -19.81
N HIS A 260 11.41 3.90 -20.83
CA HIS A 260 11.16 3.55 -22.23
C HIS A 260 11.69 2.16 -22.62
N GLU A 261 12.74 1.70 -21.95
CA GLU A 261 13.37 0.39 -22.16
C GLU A 261 13.13 -0.51 -20.93
N PRO A 262 12.07 -1.31 -20.89
CA PRO A 262 11.70 -2.08 -19.69
C PRO A 262 12.77 -3.08 -19.19
N GLU A 263 13.64 -3.55 -20.09
CA GLU A 263 14.76 -4.43 -19.75
C GLU A 263 15.84 -3.69 -18.93
N ASN A 264 15.96 -2.38 -19.14
CA ASN A 264 16.90 -1.46 -18.50
C ASN A 264 16.11 -0.43 -17.67
N PRO A 265 15.59 -0.82 -16.49
CA PRO A 265 14.71 0.04 -15.72
C PRO A 265 15.42 1.31 -15.29
N LEU A 266 14.74 2.45 -15.41
CA LEU A 266 15.27 3.74 -14.96
C LEU A 266 15.43 3.80 -13.43
N ASP A 267 14.60 3.08 -12.70
CA ASP A 267 14.70 2.91 -11.25
C ASP A 267 15.83 1.93 -10.88
N ARG A 268 16.87 2.44 -10.23
CA ARG A 268 18.02 1.63 -9.77
C ARG A 268 17.66 0.56 -8.75
N LEU A 269 16.55 0.69 -8.01
CA LEU A 269 16.13 -0.37 -7.08
C LEU A 269 15.72 -1.64 -7.84
N MET A 270 15.19 -1.51 -9.06
CA MET A 270 14.76 -2.63 -9.91
C MET A 270 15.92 -3.50 -10.42
N ASP A 271 17.16 -3.07 -10.18
CA ASP A 271 18.38 -3.82 -10.50
C ASP A 271 18.80 -4.78 -9.38
N VAL A 272 18.33 -4.56 -8.16
CA VAL A 272 18.68 -5.36 -6.98
C VAL A 272 17.49 -6.09 -6.37
N VAL A 273 16.33 -6.04 -7.02
CA VAL A 273 15.14 -6.81 -6.65
C VAL A 273 14.66 -7.69 -7.80
N LYS A 274 14.11 -8.87 -7.45
CA LYS A 274 13.50 -9.78 -8.42
C LYS A 274 12.09 -10.14 -8.01
N ALA A 275 11.11 -9.86 -8.87
CA ALA A 275 9.72 -10.26 -8.69
C ALA A 275 9.52 -11.75 -8.99
N HIS A 276 8.79 -12.45 -8.10
CA HIS A 276 8.47 -13.88 -8.22
C HIS A 276 6.98 -14.15 -8.42
N SER A 277 6.12 -13.42 -7.70
CA SER A 277 4.66 -13.54 -7.81
C SER A 277 3.99 -12.21 -7.57
N GLY A 278 2.75 -12.06 -8.06
CA GLY A 278 2.02 -10.81 -7.94
C GLY A 278 0.81 -10.70 -8.88
N GLY A 279 0.11 -9.57 -8.78
CA GLY A 279 -1.12 -9.31 -9.53
C GLY A 279 -1.87 -8.08 -9.03
N TYR A 280 -2.94 -7.74 -9.75
CA TYR A 280 -3.93 -6.72 -9.35
C TYR A 280 -5.19 -7.39 -8.81
N TRP A 281 -5.81 -6.74 -7.84
CA TRP A 281 -6.96 -7.25 -7.13
C TRP A 281 -7.98 -6.15 -6.90
N TYR A 282 -9.26 -6.51 -6.91
CA TYR A 282 -10.33 -5.68 -6.40
C TYR A 282 -10.54 -5.99 -4.92
N VAL A 283 -10.68 -4.96 -4.09
CA VAL A 283 -10.98 -5.06 -2.67
C VAL A 283 -12.42 -4.59 -2.47
N PRO A 284 -13.40 -5.49 -2.31
CA PRO A 284 -14.80 -5.12 -2.15
C PRO A 284 -15.01 -4.26 -0.90
N ALA A 285 -16.04 -3.42 -0.92
CA ALA A 285 -16.43 -2.68 0.28
C ALA A 285 -16.89 -3.65 1.39
N ALA A 286 -16.85 -3.21 2.65
CA ALA A 286 -17.22 -4.07 3.79
C ALA A 286 -18.66 -4.58 3.68
N LYS A 287 -19.60 -3.68 3.32
CA LYS A 287 -21.01 -4.03 3.10
C LYS A 287 -21.21 -5.01 1.94
N GLU A 288 -20.41 -4.84 0.89
CA GLU A 288 -20.46 -5.68 -0.30
C GLU A 288 -19.95 -7.09 -0.02
N LEU A 289 -18.88 -7.20 0.77
CA LEU A 289 -18.29 -8.47 1.16
C LEU A 289 -19.03 -9.17 2.31
N GLY A 290 -19.80 -8.42 3.11
CA GLY A 290 -20.46 -8.93 4.32
C GLY A 290 -19.53 -9.06 5.53
N VAL A 291 -18.50 -8.21 5.64
CA VAL A 291 -17.53 -8.23 6.74
C VAL A 291 -17.63 -6.97 7.62
N PRO A 292 -17.05 -6.97 8.84
CA PRO A 292 -16.99 -5.76 9.66
C PRO A 292 -16.31 -4.60 8.93
N ALA A 293 -17.00 -3.46 8.91
CA ALA A 293 -16.49 -2.22 8.38
C ALA A 293 -15.65 -1.45 9.41
N VAL A 294 -14.95 -0.41 8.96
CA VAL A 294 -14.40 0.60 9.86
C VAL A 294 -15.52 1.24 10.65
N THR A 295 -15.38 1.31 11.98
CA THR A 295 -16.43 1.80 12.89
C THR A 295 -16.09 3.13 13.53
N SER A 296 -14.81 3.48 13.57
CA SER A 296 -14.31 4.69 14.22
C SER A 296 -13.06 5.21 13.53
N LEU A 297 -12.73 6.48 13.75
CA LEU A 297 -11.47 7.06 13.28
C LEU A 297 -10.26 6.53 14.08
N ASP A 298 -10.45 5.90 15.23
CA ASP A 298 -9.39 5.22 15.98
C ASP A 298 -8.90 3.93 15.28
N ASP A 299 -9.70 3.39 14.36
CA ASP A 299 -9.25 2.31 13.46
C ASP A 299 -8.28 2.83 12.37
N VAL A 300 -8.07 4.15 12.29
CA VAL A 300 -7.04 4.81 11.45
C VAL A 300 -5.89 5.27 12.33
N MET A 301 -4.70 4.74 12.07
CA MET A 301 -3.50 5.09 12.83
C MET A 301 -2.82 6.34 12.28
N GLU A 302 -2.56 7.29 13.18
CA GLU A 302 -1.63 8.40 12.99
C GLU A 302 -0.18 7.88 13.14
N ASP A 303 0.73 8.33 12.28
CA ASP A 303 2.14 7.94 12.38
C ASP A 303 2.84 8.81 13.44
N SER A 304 3.46 8.16 14.43
CA SER A 304 4.08 8.79 15.59
C SER A 304 5.24 9.73 15.26
N HIS A 305 5.84 9.63 14.07
CA HIS A 305 6.90 10.56 13.64
C HIS A 305 6.41 12.02 13.54
N TRP A 306 5.10 12.23 13.57
CA TRP A 306 4.47 13.50 13.24
C TRP A 306 3.74 14.16 14.41
N ASP A 307 3.89 13.66 15.64
CA ASP A 307 3.29 14.25 16.86
C ASP A 307 4.16 15.38 17.46
N VAL A 308 4.82 16.17 16.61
CA VAL A 308 5.59 17.34 17.06
C VAL A 308 4.70 18.57 16.94
N ARG A 309 4.43 19.23 18.07
CA ARG A 309 3.59 20.43 18.16
C ARG A 309 4.31 21.56 18.85
N SER A 310 3.90 22.77 18.50
CA SER A 310 4.28 23.94 19.30
C SER A 310 3.71 23.83 20.72
N PRO A 311 4.36 24.46 21.71
CA PRO A 311 3.89 24.42 23.11
C PRO A 311 2.46 24.95 23.31
N ASN A 312 1.94 25.76 22.39
CA ASN A 312 0.59 26.30 22.45
C ASN A 312 -0.47 25.40 21.79
N GLY A 313 -0.07 24.29 21.16
CA GLY A 313 -0.98 23.34 20.50
C GLY A 313 -1.57 23.81 19.17
N TYR A 314 -1.19 24.99 18.66
CA TYR A 314 -1.81 25.60 17.47
C TYR A 314 -0.95 25.51 16.20
N LEU A 315 0.38 25.43 16.33
CA LEU A 315 1.26 25.18 15.17
C LEU A 315 1.53 23.70 15.03
N PHE A 316 1.04 23.18 13.91
CA PHE A 316 1.33 21.86 13.37
C PHE A 316 2.60 21.97 12.52
N TYR A 317 3.63 21.20 12.85
CA TYR A 317 4.88 21.23 12.08
C TYR A 317 4.84 20.34 10.82
N ASN A 318 3.72 19.63 10.60
CA ASN A 318 3.47 18.87 9.38
C ASN A 318 1.98 18.90 8.99
N SER A 319 1.71 18.81 7.69
CA SER A 319 0.36 18.90 7.15
C SER A 319 -0.50 17.66 7.38
N GLN A 320 0.10 16.50 7.65
CA GLN A 320 -0.63 15.25 7.87
C GLN A 320 -1.31 15.23 9.24
N ASP A 321 -0.57 15.60 10.29
CA ASP A 321 -1.09 15.82 11.64
C ASP A 321 -2.21 16.87 11.61
N TYR A 322 -2.03 17.99 10.90
CA TYR A 322 -3.09 18.98 10.72
C TYR A 322 -4.38 18.37 10.16
N LEU A 323 -4.30 17.63 9.04
CA LEU A 323 -5.48 17.00 8.44
C LEU A 323 -6.11 15.96 9.38
N HIS A 324 -5.29 15.18 10.08
CA HIS A 324 -5.74 14.16 11.03
C HIS A 324 -6.57 14.80 12.15
N GLN A 325 -6.01 15.76 12.89
CA GLN A 325 -6.71 16.39 14.01
C GLN A 325 -7.97 17.13 13.57
N MET A 326 -7.92 17.83 12.43
CA MET A 326 -9.08 18.58 11.93
C MET A 326 -10.19 17.64 11.48
N SER A 327 -9.87 16.53 10.81
CA SER A 327 -10.86 15.52 10.41
C SER A 327 -11.51 14.80 11.61
N GLN A 328 -10.80 14.73 12.74
CA GLN A 328 -11.30 14.13 13.98
C GLN A 328 -12.02 15.14 14.90
N GLY A 329 -12.12 16.42 14.51
CA GLY A 329 -12.74 17.45 15.33
C GLY A 329 -11.96 17.82 16.59
N ARG A 330 -10.65 17.52 16.65
CA ARG A 330 -9.78 17.78 17.82
C ARG A 330 -9.22 19.21 17.87
N TYR A 331 -9.92 20.20 17.32
CA TYR A 331 -9.47 21.59 17.24
C TYR A 331 -9.84 22.39 18.50
N ILE A 332 -9.06 23.43 18.81
CA ILE A 332 -9.30 24.30 19.98
C ILE A 332 -9.96 25.61 19.52
N GLY A 333 -11.31 25.61 19.45
CA GLY A 333 -12.14 26.80 19.18
C GLY A 333 -12.42 27.10 17.69
N GLY A 334 -13.52 27.81 17.41
CA GLY A 334 -13.98 28.13 16.05
C GLY A 334 -14.98 27.11 15.48
N ASP A 335 -15.37 27.30 14.21
CA ASP A 335 -16.19 26.31 13.48
C ASP A 335 -15.27 25.26 12.83
N PRO A 336 -15.64 23.96 12.84
CA PRO A 336 -14.84 22.93 12.22
C PRO A 336 -14.81 23.12 10.70
N PRO A 337 -13.65 22.95 10.03
CA PRO A 337 -13.61 22.93 8.58
C PRO A 337 -14.46 21.78 8.05
N ASN A 338 -15.30 22.04 7.05
CA ASN A 338 -16.06 20.97 6.42
C ASN A 338 -15.17 20.06 5.55
N ASP A 339 -15.66 18.87 5.24
CA ASP A 339 -14.92 17.84 4.48
C ASP A 339 -14.39 18.35 3.13
N ARG A 340 -15.14 19.22 2.44
CA ARG A 340 -14.70 19.80 1.17
C ARG A 340 -13.49 20.73 1.36
N LEU A 341 -13.47 21.52 2.43
CA LEU A 341 -12.34 22.38 2.74
C LEU A 341 -11.11 21.54 3.12
N LEU A 342 -11.29 20.49 3.91
CA LEU A 342 -10.21 19.56 4.28
C LEU A 342 -9.61 18.86 3.05
N SER A 343 -10.44 18.40 2.12
CA SER A 343 -10.02 17.88 0.82
C SER A 343 -9.18 18.89 0.02
N LEU A 344 -9.65 20.14 -0.09
CA LEU A 344 -8.92 21.18 -0.82
C LEU A 344 -7.57 21.51 -0.16
N LEU A 345 -7.54 21.61 1.17
CA LEU A 345 -6.30 21.81 1.93
C LEU A 345 -5.34 20.63 1.74
N GLY A 346 -5.85 19.39 1.78
CA GLY A 346 -5.04 18.19 1.55
C GLY A 346 -4.35 18.19 0.19
N ARG A 347 -5.08 18.60 -0.86
CA ARG A 347 -4.51 18.79 -2.20
C ARG A 347 -3.44 19.89 -2.20
N THR A 348 -3.74 21.08 -1.67
CA THR A 348 -2.76 22.17 -1.58
C THR A 348 -1.49 21.76 -0.82
N PHE A 349 -1.63 21.03 0.29
CA PHE A 349 -0.48 20.51 1.04
C PHE A 349 0.35 19.49 0.26
N SER A 350 -0.28 18.71 -0.62
CA SER A 350 0.45 17.81 -1.51
C SER A 350 1.40 18.59 -2.44
N HIS A 351 0.93 19.69 -3.03
CA HIS A 351 1.77 20.58 -3.86
C HIS A 351 2.91 21.20 -3.07
N TRP A 352 2.66 21.62 -1.82
CA TRP A 352 3.69 22.26 -1.00
C TRP A 352 4.79 21.28 -0.57
N ARG A 353 4.43 20.04 -0.21
CA ARG A 353 5.41 18.99 0.10
C ARG A 353 6.33 18.68 -1.09
N ASP A 354 5.83 18.88 -2.30
CA ASP A 354 6.59 18.66 -3.51
C ASP A 354 7.51 19.83 -3.91
N GLY A 355 7.45 20.97 -3.22
CA GLY A 355 8.30 22.12 -3.54
C GLY A 355 9.80 21.78 -3.59
N TRP A 356 10.21 20.75 -2.84
CA TRP A 356 11.60 20.29 -2.79
C TRP A 356 11.98 19.51 -4.06
N MET A 357 11.00 18.92 -4.75
CA MET A 357 11.18 18.25 -6.05
C MET A 357 11.17 19.27 -7.20
N ASP A 358 10.35 20.33 -7.12
CA ASP A 358 10.20 21.36 -8.16
C ASP A 358 11.29 22.45 -8.15
N CYS A 359 12.09 22.61 -7.09
CA CYS A 359 13.27 23.49 -7.09
C CYS A 359 14.29 23.13 -8.20
N SER A 360 14.12 22.00 -8.87
CA SER A 360 14.90 21.55 -10.04
C SER A 360 14.47 22.16 -11.38
N LYS A 361 13.38 22.93 -11.47
CA LYS A 361 12.95 23.59 -12.72
C LYS A 361 13.62 24.96 -12.99
N VAL A 362 14.47 25.45 -12.09
CA VAL A 362 15.14 26.74 -12.26
C VAL A 362 16.63 26.52 -12.56
N ARG A 363 16.98 26.81 -13.83
CA ARG A 363 18.30 26.88 -14.48
C ARG A 363 18.83 25.59 -15.10
N VAL A 364 18.36 25.32 -16.32
CA VAL A 364 19.25 24.93 -17.44
C VAL A 364 19.69 26.20 -18.14
#